data_AF-A0A448MQE5-F1
#
_entry.id   AF-A0A448MQE5-F1
#
_cell.length_a   1.000
_cell.length_b   1.000
_cell.length_c   1.000
_cell.angle_alpha   90.00
_cell.angle_beta   90.00
_cell.angle_gamma   90.00
#
_symmetry.space_group_name_H-M   'P 1'
#
loop_
_entity.id
_entity.type
_entity.pdbx_description
1 polymer ?
#
loop_
_entity_poly.entity_id
_entity_poly.type
_entity_poly.pdbx_seq_one_letter_code
_entity_poly.pdbx_strand_id
1 'polypeptide(L)'
;MLRDLRKMDVPRDRLFQDFAGFRTLDSVVRANKVFQVPSYTIISQKFHCERALFIAKHHDIDAICFAAKQPDTYLGTRIRETFARVKAIFDLVIGIQPYFLGSPEPLPLPDNE
;
A
#
# COMPACT_ATOMS: atom_id res chain seq x y z
N MET A 1 13.16 -1.48 3.21
CA MET A 1 12.45 -0.19 3.14
C MET A 1 12.87 0.77 4.26
N LEU A 2 12.42 0.63 5.52
CA LEU A 2 12.76 1.60 6.59
C LEU A 2 14.26 1.85 6.74
N ARG A 3 15.05 0.78 6.77
CA ARG A 3 16.51 0.86 6.85
C ARG A 3 17.12 1.63 5.68
N ASP A 4 16.55 1.49 4.49
CA ASP A 4 17.04 2.16 3.28
C ASP A 4 16.71 3.65 3.32
N LEU A 5 15.48 4.01 3.74
CA LEU A 5 15.09 5.41 3.94
C LEU A 5 15.96 6.11 5.00
N ARG A 6 16.29 5.42 6.09
CA ARG A 6 17.22 5.94 7.11
C ARG A 6 18.64 6.15 6.58
N LYS A 7 19.11 5.28 5.67
CA LYS A 7 20.42 5.46 5.00
C LYS A 7 20.42 6.66 4.05
N MET A 8 19.26 7.04 3.53
CA MET A 8 19.06 8.23 2.71
C MET A 8 18.77 9.49 3.55
N ASP A 9 18.98 9.42 4.87
CA ASP A 9 18.80 10.54 5.80
C ASP A 9 17.37 11.13 5.82
N VAL A 10 16.36 10.28 5.55
CA VAL A 10 14.96 10.70 5.73
C VAL A 10 14.69 10.96 7.21
N PRO A 11 14.15 12.13 7.59
CA PRO A 11 13.87 12.48 8.99
C PRO A 11 12.97 11.45 9.68
N ARG A 12 13.30 11.08 10.93
CA ARG A 12 12.60 9.99 11.65
C ARG A 12 11.16 10.34 12.02
N ASP A 13 10.91 11.61 12.29
CA ASP A 13 9.60 12.22 12.52
C ASP A 13 8.68 12.18 11.28
N ARG A 14 9.23 11.86 10.10
CA ARG A 14 8.47 11.62 8.87
C ARG A 14 8.35 10.14 8.50
N LEU A 15 8.85 9.22 9.33
CA LEU A 15 8.86 7.78 9.07
C LEU A 15 7.89 7.03 9.99
N PHE A 16 6.73 6.69 9.46
CA PHE A 16 5.71 5.90 10.16
C PHE A 16 5.63 4.48 9.59
N GLN A 17 5.47 3.49 10.46
CA GLN A 17 5.44 2.08 10.06
C GLN A 17 4.08 1.47 10.37
N ASP A 18 3.43 0.91 9.36
CA ASP A 18 2.28 0.02 9.56
C ASP A 18 2.75 -1.43 9.68
N PHE A 19 2.60 -2.02 10.86
CA PHE A 19 2.95 -3.43 11.11
C PHE A 19 1.82 -4.41 10.76
N ALA A 20 0.63 -3.93 10.41
CA ALA A 20 -0.55 -4.75 10.12
C ALA A 20 -0.99 -4.72 8.64
N GLY A 21 -0.16 -4.20 7.74
CA GLY A 21 -0.37 -4.20 6.29
C GLY A 21 0.00 -5.53 5.62
N PHE A 22 -0.65 -6.64 6.00
CA PHE A 22 -0.27 -7.99 5.54
C PHE A 22 -0.56 -8.24 4.04
N ARG A 23 -1.61 -7.62 3.51
CA ARG A 23 -2.01 -7.69 2.10
C ARG A 23 -2.12 -6.28 1.53
N THR A 24 -2.15 -6.19 0.20
CA THR A 24 -2.37 -4.90 -0.49
C THR A 24 -3.70 -4.24 -0.06
N LEU A 25 -4.75 -5.04 0.17
CA LEU A 25 -6.02 -4.54 0.72
C LEU A 25 -5.84 -3.91 2.10
N ASP A 26 -5.13 -4.61 3.00
CA ASP A 26 -4.90 -4.13 4.36
C ASP A 26 -4.13 -2.80 4.32
N SER A 27 -3.05 -2.69 3.53
CA SER A 27 -2.28 -1.45 3.43
C SER A 27 -3.08 -0.26 2.89
N VAL A 28 -3.87 -0.45 1.83
CA VAL A 28 -4.64 0.63 1.19
C VAL A 28 -5.76 1.11 2.12
N VAL A 29 -6.55 0.18 2.68
CA VAL A 29 -7.67 0.56 3.55
C VAL A 29 -7.17 1.15 4.86
N ARG A 30 -6.10 0.61 5.46
CA ARG A 30 -5.54 1.12 6.72
C ARG A 30 -4.92 2.51 6.55
N ALA A 31 -4.27 2.81 5.41
CA ALA A 31 -3.79 4.16 5.12
C ALA A 31 -4.90 5.23 5.25
N ASN A 32 -6.10 4.92 4.75
CA ASN A 32 -7.25 5.81 4.87
C ASN A 32 -7.94 5.74 6.25
N LYS A 33 -8.19 4.54 6.79
CA LYS A 33 -9.04 4.37 7.99
C LYS A 33 -8.30 4.48 9.32
N VAL A 34 -7.05 4.03 9.36
CA VAL A 34 -6.21 4.02 10.57
C VAL A 34 -5.38 5.27 10.62
N PHE A 35 -4.58 5.49 9.57
CA PHE A 35 -3.65 6.62 9.50
C PHE A 35 -4.31 7.94 9.07
N GLN A 36 -5.61 7.89 8.71
CA GLN A 36 -6.43 9.03 8.34
C GLN A 36 -5.82 9.90 7.23
N VAL A 37 -5.12 9.26 6.28
CA VAL A 37 -4.55 9.97 5.13
C VAL A 37 -5.62 10.01 4.02
N PRO A 38 -6.19 11.20 3.72
CA PRO A 38 -7.30 11.30 2.78
C PRO A 38 -6.87 11.03 1.33
N SER A 39 -5.65 11.44 0.97
CA SER A 39 -5.06 11.27 -0.35
C SER A 39 -3.58 10.89 -0.24
N TYR A 40 -3.10 9.92 -1.01
CA TYR A 40 -1.70 9.49 -0.92
C TYR A 40 -1.12 8.88 -2.19
N THR A 41 0.21 8.91 -2.27
CA THR A 41 0.97 8.25 -3.35
C THR A 41 1.49 6.90 -2.89
N ILE A 42 1.13 5.86 -3.62
CA ILE A 42 1.63 4.50 -3.41
C ILE A 42 2.91 4.34 -4.23
N ILE A 43 4.01 3.94 -3.61
CA ILE A 43 5.26 3.65 -4.32
C ILE A 43 5.47 2.15 -4.28
N SER A 44 5.36 1.48 -5.43
CA SER A 44 5.50 0.03 -5.48
C SER A 44 5.86 -0.45 -6.87
N GLN A 45 5.90 -1.76 -7.04
CA GLN A 45 6.13 -2.43 -8.31
C GLN A 45 4.88 -2.29 -9.20
N LYS A 46 5.06 -2.29 -10.53
CA LYS A 46 3.97 -1.99 -11.49
C LYS A 46 2.70 -2.80 -11.22
N PHE A 47 2.86 -4.07 -10.92
CA PHE A 47 1.73 -4.96 -10.66
C PHE A 47 1.02 -4.72 -9.32
N HIS A 48 1.77 -4.31 -8.30
CA HIS A 48 1.21 -3.92 -7.01
C HIS A 48 0.45 -2.61 -7.16
N CYS A 49 0.96 -1.68 -7.98
CA CYS A 49 0.25 -0.44 -8.31
C CYS A 49 -1.12 -0.71 -8.93
N GLU A 50 -1.20 -1.57 -9.95
CA GLU A 50 -2.48 -1.91 -10.60
C GLU A 50 -3.51 -2.40 -9.58
N ARG A 51 -3.11 -3.34 -8.71
CA ARG A 51 -3.99 -3.89 -7.66
C ARG A 51 -4.37 -2.84 -6.62
N ALA A 52 -3.41 -2.05 -6.16
CA ALA A 52 -3.63 -1.06 -5.12
C ALA A 52 -4.57 0.06 -5.59
N LEU A 53 -4.42 0.53 -6.83
CA LEU A 53 -5.30 1.52 -7.44
C LEU A 53 -6.72 0.98 -7.64
N PHE A 54 -6.87 -0.29 -8.01
CA PHE A 54 -8.18 -0.93 -8.09
C PHE A 54 -8.90 -0.94 -6.72
N ILE A 55 -8.18 -1.33 -5.66
CA ILE A 55 -8.70 -1.32 -4.29
C ILE A 55 -9.07 0.10 -3.86
N ALA A 56 -8.18 1.06 -4.07
CA ALA A 56 -8.39 2.46 -3.70
C ALA A 56 -9.67 3.00 -4.37
N LYS A 57 -9.82 2.77 -5.68
CA LYS A 57 -11.02 3.17 -6.43
C LYS A 57 -12.29 2.50 -5.91
N HIS A 58 -12.23 1.21 -5.54
CA HIS A 58 -13.40 0.50 -4.98
C HIS A 58 -13.85 1.05 -3.62
N HIS A 59 -12.93 1.62 -2.84
CA HIS A 59 -13.20 2.20 -1.53
C HIS A 59 -13.32 3.73 -1.55
N ASP A 60 -13.44 4.34 -2.73
CA ASP A 60 -13.49 5.81 -2.92
C ASP A 60 -12.32 6.56 -2.27
N ILE A 61 -11.12 5.96 -2.30
CA ILE A 61 -9.89 6.54 -1.78
C ILE A 61 -9.12 7.21 -2.92
N ASP A 62 -8.74 8.47 -2.73
CA ASP A 62 -7.89 9.20 -3.66
C ASP A 62 -6.43 8.74 -3.54
N ALA A 63 -5.99 7.89 -4.46
CA ALA A 63 -4.62 7.42 -4.49
C ALA A 63 -4.05 7.40 -5.91
N ILE A 64 -2.81 7.84 -6.03
CA ILE A 64 -1.99 7.64 -7.23
C ILE A 64 -0.90 6.61 -6.95
N CYS A 65 -0.34 5.97 -7.98
CA CYS A 65 0.75 5.02 -7.80
C CYS A 65 1.94 5.33 -8.70
N PHE A 66 3.12 5.40 -8.08
CA PHE A 66 4.40 5.47 -8.77
C PHE A 66 5.00 4.07 -8.88
N ALA A 67 5.05 3.56 -10.11
CA ALA A 67 5.67 2.28 -10.41
C ALA A 67 7.20 2.40 -10.37
N ALA A 68 7.81 1.98 -9.26
CA ALA A 68 9.26 1.98 -9.10
C ALA A 68 9.93 1.03 -10.11
N LYS A 69 11.10 1.43 -10.62
CA LYS A 69 11.88 0.64 -11.58
C LYS A 69 12.37 -0.65 -10.91
N GLN A 70 11.94 -1.79 -11.43
CA GLN A 70 12.36 -3.11 -10.96
C GLN A 70 13.53 -3.66 -11.80
N PRO A 71 14.39 -4.52 -11.22
CA PRO A 71 15.24 -5.41 -11.99
C PRO A 71 14.38 -6.41 -12.79
N ASP A 72 14.93 -6.94 -13.88
CA ASP A 72 14.24 -7.96 -14.67
C ASP A 72 13.75 -9.11 -13.80
N THR A 73 12.45 -9.40 -13.90
CA THR A 73 11.77 -10.38 -13.05
C THR A 73 11.76 -11.72 -13.76
N TYR A 74 12.37 -12.76 -13.15
CA TYR A 74 12.34 -14.14 -13.65
C TYR A 74 10.89 -14.62 -13.87
N LEU A 75 10.67 -15.42 -14.93
CA LEU A 75 9.36 -15.96 -15.33
C LEU A 75 8.58 -16.63 -14.19
N GLY A 76 9.26 -17.35 -13.29
CA GLY A 76 8.63 -18.01 -12.14
C GLY A 76 8.00 -17.03 -11.14
N THR A 77 8.59 -15.85 -10.95
CA THR A 77 8.06 -14.80 -10.08
C THR A 77 6.79 -14.20 -10.68
N ARG A 78 6.73 -14.01 -12.01
CA ARG A 78 5.55 -13.47 -12.71
C ARG A 78 4.33 -14.39 -12.60
N ILE A 79 4.52 -15.71 -12.66
CA ILE A 79 3.41 -16.68 -12.59
C ILE A 79 2.81 -16.67 -11.18
N ARG A 80 3.63 -16.82 -10.14
CA ARG A 80 3.17 -16.80 -8.74
C ARG A 80 2.41 -15.52 -8.40
N GLU A 81 2.88 -14.40 -8.91
CA GLU A 81 2.32 -13.09 -8.65
C GLU A 81 1.02 -12.83 -9.43
N THR A 82 0.87 -13.41 -10.62
CA THR A 82 -0.41 -13.44 -11.35
C THR A 82 -1.48 -14.14 -10.53
N PHE A 83 -1.18 -15.30 -9.96
CA PHE A 83 -2.12 -16.01 -9.05
C PHE A 83 -2.43 -15.21 -7.79
N ALA A 84 -1.45 -14.50 -7.22
CA ALA A 84 -1.69 -13.61 -6.09
C ALA A 84 -2.58 -12.41 -6.45
N ARG A 85 -2.50 -11.89 -7.69
CA ARG A 85 -3.42 -10.86 -8.20
C ARG A 85 -4.84 -11.38 -8.36
N VAL A 86 -5.00 -12.56 -8.95
CA VAL A 86 -6.33 -13.20 -9.09
C VAL A 86 -6.96 -13.47 -7.73
N LYS A 87 -6.19 -14.00 -6.77
CA LYS A 87 -6.68 -14.22 -5.40
C LYS A 87 -7.13 -12.91 -4.76
N ALA A 88 -6.36 -11.85 -4.90
CA ALA A 88 -6.74 -10.56 -4.30
C ALA A 88 -8.01 -9.97 -4.91
N ILE A 89 -8.23 -10.14 -6.22
CA ILE A 89 -9.50 -9.74 -6.87
C ILE A 89 -10.67 -10.56 -6.30
N PHE A 90 -10.49 -11.87 -6.12
CA PHE A 90 -11.48 -12.72 -5.46
C PHE A 90 -11.77 -12.29 -4.02
N ASP A 91 -10.74 -11.96 -3.24
CA ASP A 91 -10.90 -11.47 -1.88
C ASP A 91 -11.76 -10.18 -1.83
N LEU A 92 -11.61 -9.27 -2.81
CA LEU A 92 -12.45 -8.07 -2.94
C LEU A 92 -13.88 -8.38 -3.35
N VAL A 93 -14.09 -9.22 -4.37
CA VAL A 93 -15.43 -9.58 -4.85
C VAL A 93 -16.25 -10.30 -3.77
N ILE A 94 -15.58 -11.07 -2.91
CA ILE A 94 -16.22 -11.81 -1.80
C ILE A 94 -16.46 -10.90 -0.56
N GLY A 95 -15.97 -9.65 -0.56
CA GLY A 95 -16.18 -8.71 0.55
C GLY A 95 -15.32 -8.98 1.78
N ILE A 96 -14.14 -9.60 1.60
CA ILE A 96 -13.22 -9.86 2.71
C ILE A 96 -12.71 -8.54 3.28
N GLN A 97 -12.96 -8.31 4.56
CA GLN A 97 -12.46 -7.14 5.28
C GLN A 97 -10.96 -7.28 5.62
N PRO A 98 -10.28 -6.17 5.97
CA PRO A 98 -8.91 -6.25 6.43
C PRO A 98 -8.79 -7.17 7.64
N TYR A 99 -7.74 -7.98 7.70
CA TYR A 99 -7.58 -8.96 8.78
C TYR A 99 -7.51 -8.28 10.15
N PHE A 100 -6.90 -7.09 10.19
CA PHE A 100 -6.83 -6.27 11.38
C PHE A 100 -6.94 -4.78 11.00
N LEU A 101 -8.04 -4.14 11.38
CA LEU A 101 -8.21 -2.68 11.22
C LEU A 101 -7.57 -1.91 12.37
N GLY A 102 -7.70 -2.36 13.62
CA GLY A 102 -7.16 -1.63 14.78
C GLY A 102 -7.86 -0.27 15.02
N SER A 103 -7.36 0.49 15.99
CA SER A 103 -7.82 1.83 16.34
C SER A 103 -7.18 2.91 15.46
N PRO A 104 -7.86 4.04 15.17
CA PRO A 104 -7.26 5.15 14.43
C PRO A 104 -5.99 5.68 15.11
N GLU A 105 -4.94 5.89 14.31
CA GLU A 105 -3.65 6.45 14.71
C GLU A 105 -3.25 7.49 13.65
N PRO A 106 -3.84 8.71 13.72
CA PRO A 106 -3.69 9.72 12.67
C PRO A 106 -2.24 10.18 12.54
N LEU A 107 -1.74 10.28 11.31
CA LEU A 107 -0.41 10.85 11.07
C LEU A 107 -0.44 12.37 11.23
N PRO A 108 0.69 12.99 11.64
CA PRO A 108 0.79 14.45 11.65
C PRO A 108 0.56 15.01 10.24
N LEU A 109 -0.12 16.15 10.17
CA LEU A 109 -0.30 16.84 8.91
C LEU A 109 1.07 17.30 8.40
N PRO A 110 1.31 17.23 7.07
CA PRO A 110 2.52 17.80 6.51
C PRO A 110 2.58 19.29 6.84
N ASP A 111 3.76 19.78 7.21
CA ASP A 111 3.99 21.20 7.38
C ASP A 111 3.67 21.89 6.05
N ASN A 112 2.79 22.90 6.06
CA ASN A 112 2.52 23.73 4.90
C ASN A 112 3.74 24.66 4.69
N GLU A 113 4.74 24.19 3.97
CA GLU A 113 5.79 25.04 3.38
C GLU A 113 5.34 25.64 2.05
#